data_AF-A0A398CBM4-F1
#
_entry.id   AF-A0A398CBM4-F1
#
_cell.length_a   1.000
_cell.length_b   1.000
_cell.length_c   1.000
_cell.angle_alpha   90.00
_cell.angle_beta   90.00
_cell.angle_gamma   90.00
#
_symmetry.space_group_name_H-M   'P 1'
#
loop_
_entity.id
_entity.type
_entity.pdbx_description
1 polymer ?
#
loop_
_entity_poly.entity_id
_entity_poly.type
_entity_poly.pdbx_seq_one_letter_code
_entity_poly.pdbx_strand_id
1 'polypeptide(L)'
;MTFATPCIVLTGPNFGRGEKHSFGGTYLELVPGERIRYTDRFDDPNLPGDMQTTVQLRAVGCGTELNVLQEGLPAVIPVDQCLLGWQESLVQLALLVEPQITG
;
A
#
# COMPACT_ATOMS: atom_id res chain seq x y z
N MET A 1 26.41 -2.95 -15.56
CA MET A 1 24.94 -2.88 -15.77
C MET A 1 24.30 -2.83 -14.40
N THR A 2 23.95 -1.64 -13.95
CA THR A 2 23.37 -1.42 -12.62
C THR A 2 21.93 -1.88 -12.67
N PHE A 3 21.61 -3.01 -12.06
CA PHE A 3 20.22 -3.36 -11.78
C PHE A 3 19.73 -2.36 -10.74
N ALA A 4 18.98 -1.35 -11.18
CA ALA A 4 18.23 -0.50 -10.29
C ALA A 4 17.21 -1.39 -9.59
N THR A 5 17.44 -1.66 -8.30
CA THR A 5 16.45 -2.29 -7.44
C THR A 5 15.13 -1.54 -7.62
N PRO A 6 14.02 -2.19 -7.97
CA PRO A 6 12.77 -1.50 -8.21
C PRO A 6 12.31 -0.87 -6.89
N CYS A 7 12.55 0.44 -6.76
CA CYS A 7 12.11 1.21 -5.63
C CYS A 7 10.65 1.59 -5.87
N ILE A 8 9.76 1.20 -4.96
CA ILE A 8 8.40 1.72 -4.91
C ILE A 8 8.53 3.18 -4.47
N VAL A 9 8.06 4.11 -5.29
CA VAL A 9 7.84 5.50 -4.86
C VAL A 9 6.35 5.73 -5.02
N LEU A 10 5.62 5.67 -3.91
CA LEU A 10 4.20 5.98 -3.89
C LEU A 10 4.05 7.44 -3.48
N THR A 11 3.43 8.24 -4.36
CA THR A 11 3.05 9.61 -4.05
C THR A 11 1.53 9.64 -3.97
N GLY A 12 0.98 9.76 -2.76
CA GLY A 12 -0.47 9.84 -2.55
C GLY A 12 -1.04 11.19 -3.01
N PRO A 13 -2.33 11.26 -3.42
CA PRO A 13 -3.00 12.52 -3.65
C PRO A 13 -3.16 13.30 -2.34
N ASN A 14 -3.19 14.63 -2.46
CA ASN A 14 -3.21 15.58 -1.35
C ASN A 14 -4.30 15.25 -0.30
N PHE A 15 -3.92 14.71 0.85
CA PHE A 15 -4.71 14.88 2.08
C PHE A 15 -4.70 16.37 2.39
N GLY A 16 -5.88 17.00 2.50
CA GLY A 16 -6.07 18.45 2.37
C GLY A 16 -5.08 19.30 3.18
N ARG A 17 -4.06 19.84 2.50
CA ARG A 17 -3.21 21.01 2.84
C ARG A 17 -2.00 21.20 1.90
N GLY A 18 -1.78 20.29 0.95
CA GLY A 18 -0.66 20.39 0.00
C GLY A 18 0.68 19.88 0.55
N GLU A 19 0.65 19.24 1.72
CA GLU A 19 1.80 18.50 2.25
C GLU A 19 1.97 17.20 1.47
N LYS A 20 3.21 16.97 1.00
CA LYS A 20 3.60 15.75 0.31
C LYS A 20 4.43 14.93 1.27
N HIS A 21 3.98 13.72 1.54
CA HIS A 21 4.78 12.72 2.22
C HIS A 21 5.33 11.76 1.17
N SER A 22 6.65 11.65 1.08
CA SER A 22 7.31 10.66 0.26
C SER A 22 7.77 9.48 1.12
N PHE A 23 7.61 8.31 0.54
CA PHE A 23 8.02 7.05 1.12
C PHE A 23 8.38 6.10 -0.01
N GLY A 24 9.20 5.12 0.32
CA GLY A 24 9.56 4.10 -0.65
C GLY A 24 10.23 2.89 -0.06
N GLY A 25 10.41 1.89 -0.92
CA GLY A 25 11.03 0.64 -0.51
C GLY A 25 11.14 -0.33 -1.67
N THR A 26 11.31 -1.61 -1.40
CA THR A 26 11.67 -2.60 -2.42
C THR A 26 10.65 -3.72 -2.50
N TYR A 27 10.27 -4.13 -3.72
CA TYR A 27 9.53 -5.37 -3.91
C TYR A 27 10.37 -6.58 -3.50
N LEU A 28 9.88 -7.30 -2.50
CA LEU A 28 10.49 -8.54 -2.00
C LEU A 28 9.92 -9.76 -2.70
N GLU A 29 8.68 -9.69 -3.17
CA GLU A 29 7.99 -10.78 -3.85
C GLU A 29 6.86 -10.27 -4.75
N LEU A 30 6.76 -10.81 -5.96
CA LEU A 30 5.72 -10.51 -6.94
C LEU A 30 5.26 -11.82 -7.61
N VAL A 31 4.09 -12.31 -7.22
CA VAL A 31 3.40 -13.44 -7.84
C VAL A 31 2.12 -12.91 -8.49
N PRO A 32 2.03 -12.89 -9.82
CA PRO A 32 0.89 -12.32 -10.53
C PRO A 32 -0.44 -12.93 -10.07
N GLY A 33 -1.40 -12.07 -9.70
CA GLY A 33 -2.73 -12.49 -9.28
C GLY A 33 -2.82 -13.15 -7.89
N GLU A 34 -1.71 -13.29 -7.16
CA GLU A 34 -1.67 -14.03 -5.90
C GLU A 34 -1.02 -13.27 -4.75
N ARG A 35 0.16 -12.67 -4.96
CA ARG A 35 0.91 -12.06 -3.84
C ARG A 35 1.82 -10.93 -4.26
N ILE A 36 1.80 -9.85 -3.49
CA ILE A 36 2.75 -8.74 -3.57
C ILE A 36 3.31 -8.54 -2.16
N ARG A 37 4.63 -8.53 -2.02
CA ARG A 37 5.30 -8.21 -0.76
C ARG A 37 6.36 -7.16 -1.00
N TYR A 38 6.37 -6.13 -0.18
CA TYR A 38 7.32 -5.03 -0.32
C TYR A 38 7.68 -4.42 1.02
N THR A 39 8.88 -3.82 1.08
CA THR A 39 9.25 -2.91 2.16
C THR A 39 8.76 -1.51 1.88
N ASP A 40 8.60 -0.73 2.93
CA ASP A 40 8.26 0.69 2.85
C ASP A 40 8.94 1.45 3.99
N ARG A 41 9.39 2.67 3.73
CA ARG A 41 10.06 3.55 4.67
C ARG A 41 9.77 5.00 4.29
N PHE A 42 9.41 5.81 5.29
CA PHE A 42 9.28 7.24 5.11
C PHE A 42 10.65 7.91 4.89
N ASP A 43 10.70 8.90 4.00
CA ASP A 43 11.90 9.72 3.82
C ASP A 43 12.11 10.69 5.01
N ASP A 44 11.05 10.96 5.78
CA ASP A 44 11.11 11.82 6.96
C ASP A 44 12.01 11.18 8.04
N PRO A 45 13.14 11.82 8.42
CA PRO A 45 14.02 11.32 9.47
C PRO A 45 13.35 11.13 10.83
N ASN A 46 12.21 11.80 11.07
CA ASN A 46 11.44 11.71 12.31
C ASN A 46 10.50 10.51 12.35
N LEU A 47 10.34 9.80 11.24
CA LEU A 47 9.53 8.57 11.12
C LEU A 47 10.42 7.37 10.78
N PRO A 48 11.43 7.02 11.61
CA PRO A 48 12.33 5.92 11.33
C PRO A 48 11.61 4.57 11.52
N GLY A 49 11.88 3.64 10.60
CA GLY A 49 11.39 2.27 10.68
C GLY A 49 11.16 1.70 9.28
N ASP A 50 11.59 0.46 9.07
CA ASP A 50 11.24 -0.29 7.87
C ASP A 50 9.91 -1.01 8.14
N MET A 51 8.91 -0.70 7.32
CA MET A 51 7.64 -1.38 7.29
C MET A 51 7.69 -2.47 6.22
N GLN A 52 6.84 -3.48 6.38
CA GLN A 52 6.59 -4.47 5.35
C GLN A 52 5.09 -4.58 5.12
N THR A 53 4.69 -4.58 3.85
CA THR A 53 3.30 -4.84 3.46
C THR A 53 3.24 -6.10 2.63
N THR A 54 2.29 -6.98 2.99
CA THR A 54 1.96 -8.19 2.25
C THR A 54 0.51 -8.10 1.77
N VAL A 55 0.33 -8.07 0.46
CA VAL A 55 -0.98 -8.14 -0.20
C VAL A 55 -1.17 -9.55 -0.73
N GLN A 56 -2.27 -10.18 -0.38
CA GLN A 56 -2.66 -11.51 -0.82
C GLN A 56 -3.98 -11.42 -1.58
N LEU A 57 -4.01 -12.05 -2.75
CA LEU A 57 -5.14 -12.11 -3.66
C LEU A 57 -5.54 -13.57 -3.81
N ARG A 58 -6.84 -13.85 -3.73
CA ARG A 58 -7.38 -15.19 -3.98
C ARG A 58 -8.60 -15.09 -4.87
N ALA A 59 -8.58 -15.79 -5.99
CA ALA A 59 -9.76 -15.92 -6.84
C ALA A 59 -10.90 -16.62 -6.08
N VAL A 60 -12.09 -16.03 -6.14
CA VAL A 60 -13.33 -16.56 -5.56
C VAL A 60 -14.46 -16.47 -6.59
N GLY A 61 -15.56 -17.18 -6.36
CA GLY A 61 -16.63 -17.32 -7.37
C GLY A 61 -17.25 -16.00 -7.86
N CYS A 62 -17.21 -14.94 -7.04
CA CYS A 62 -17.75 -13.62 -7.38
C CYS A 62 -16.69 -12.56 -7.69
N GLY A 63 -15.39 -12.91 -7.69
CA GLY A 63 -14.33 -11.92 -7.86
C GLY A 63 -13.01 -12.34 -7.20
N THR A 64 -12.39 -11.41 -6.47
CA THR A 64 -11.11 -11.64 -5.79
C THR A 64 -11.23 -11.25 -4.32
N GLU A 65 -10.88 -12.17 -3.43
CA GLU A 65 -10.63 -11.85 -2.03
C GLU A 65 -9.26 -11.19 -1.90
N LEU A 66 -9.20 -10.08 -1.15
CA LEU A 66 -8.00 -9.31 -0.89
C LEU A 66 -7.73 -9.30 0.61
N ASN A 67 -6.51 -9.67 1.02
CA ASN A 67 -6.02 -9.51 2.38
C ASN A 67 -4.74 -8.68 2.38
N VAL A 68 -4.66 -7.71 3.28
CA VAL A 68 -3.48 -6.84 3.45
C VAL A 68 -3.00 -6.93 4.88
N LEU A 69 -1.72 -7.22 5.06
CA LEU A 69 -1.03 -7.16 6.35
C LEU A 69 0.12 -6.16 6.24
N GLN A 70 0.08 -5.12 7.07
CA GLN A 70 1.18 -4.17 7.22
C GLN A 70 1.83 -4.36 8.60
N GLU A 71 3.14 -4.56 8.62
CA GLU A 71 3.95 -4.87 9.78
C GLU A 71 5.05 -3.82 9.96
N GLY A 72 5.55 -3.67 11.17
CA GLY A 72 6.67 -2.76 11.45
C GLY A 72 6.32 -1.28 11.44
N LEU A 73 5.03 -0.93 11.64
CA LEU A 73 4.60 0.46 11.73
C LEU A 73 5.40 1.19 12.84
N PRO A 74 6.04 2.35 12.54
CA PRO A 74 6.74 3.13 13.54
C PRO A 74 5.82 3.47 14.73
N ALA A 75 6.32 3.35 15.95
CA ALA A 75 5.51 3.53 17.17
C ALA A 75 4.84 4.92 17.32
N VAL A 76 5.37 5.92 16.60
CA VAL A 76 4.81 7.28 16.56
C VAL A 76 3.56 7.39 15.70
N ILE A 77 3.33 6.45 14.77
CA ILE A 77 2.17 6.45 13.90
C ILE A 77 1.01 5.73 14.60
N PRO A 78 -0.13 6.39 14.85
CA PRO A 78 -1.28 5.73 15.44
C PRO A 78 -1.84 4.66 14.50
N VAL A 79 -2.02 3.45 15.03
CA VAL A 79 -2.56 2.31 14.26
C VAL A 79 -3.93 2.64 13.66
N ASP A 80 -4.79 3.35 14.39
CA ASP A 80 -6.13 3.72 13.91
C ASP A 80 -6.09 4.66 12.69
N GLN A 81 -5.07 5.52 12.57
CA GLN A 81 -4.89 6.37 11.39
C GLN A 81 -4.43 5.57 10.18
N CYS A 82 -3.54 4.60 10.40
CA CYS A 82 -3.12 3.66 9.35
C CYS A 82 -4.31 2.83 8.85
N LEU A 83 -5.14 2.32 9.77
CA LEU A 83 -6.36 1.60 9.43
C LEU A 83 -7.34 2.46 8.62
N LEU A 84 -7.55 3.73 9.01
CA LEU A 84 -8.41 4.65 8.26
C LEU A 84 -7.87 4.87 6.84
N GLY A 85 -6.57 5.15 6.69
CA GLY A 85 -5.94 5.34 5.38
C GLY A 85 -6.06 4.12 4.46
N TRP A 86 -5.93 2.91 5.01
CA TRP A 86 -6.19 1.67 4.28
C TRP A 86 -7.66 1.53 3.89
N GLN A 87 -8.61 1.81 4.78
CA GLN A 87 -10.03 1.74 4.46
C GLN A 87 -10.39 2.65 3.28
N GLU A 88 -9.94 3.90 3.30
CA GLU A 88 -10.16 4.86 2.22
C GLU A 88 -9.53 4.40 0.91
N SER A 89 -8.29 3.89 0.96
CA SER A 89 -7.58 3.38 -0.22
C SER A 89 -8.27 2.16 -0.82
N LEU A 90 -8.79 1.25 0.00
CA LEU A 90 -9.49 0.05 -0.45
C LEU A 90 -10.86 0.40 -1.07
N VAL A 91 -11.56 1.41 -0.54
CA VAL A 91 -12.77 1.93 -1.17
C VAL A 91 -12.46 2.53 -2.55
N GLN A 92 -11.38 3.31 -2.67
CA GLN A 92 -10.96 3.87 -3.96
C GLN A 92 -10.53 2.77 -4.94
N LEU A 93 -9.84 1.74 -4.47
CA LEU A 93 -9.47 0.59 -5.29
C LEU A 93 -10.71 -0.11 -5.83
N ALA A 94 -11.72 -0.37 -4.99
CA ALA A 94 -12.98 -0.98 -5.42
C ALA A 94 -13.67 -0.12 -6.49
N LEU A 95 -13.77 1.20 -6.28
CA LEU A 95 -14.34 2.13 -7.28
C LEU A 95 -13.58 2.14 -8.62
N LEU A 96 -12.27 1.87 -8.60
CA LEU A 96 -11.42 1.87 -9.79
C LEU A 96 -11.49 0.54 -10.57
N VAL A 97 -11.48 -0.59 -9.86
CA VAL A 97 -11.33 -1.92 -10.49
C VAL A 97 -12.67 -2.61 -10.74
N GLU A 98 -13.71 -2.25 -9.99
CA GLU A 98 -15.04 -2.80 -10.20
C GLU A 98 -15.77 -1.98 -11.27
N PRO A 99 -16.51 -2.63 -12.18
CA PRO A 99 -17.30 -1.92 -13.17
C PRO A 99 -18.39 -1.09 -12.50
N GLN A 100 -18.56 0.17 -12.95
CA GLN A 100 -19.73 0.98 -12.63
C GLN A 100 -20.94 0.40 -13.37
N ILE A 101 -21.62 -0.58 -12.77
CA ILE A 101 -22.86 -1.12 -13.33
C ILE A 101 -24.00 -0.18 -12.91
N THR A 102 -24.29 0.80 -13.77
CA THR A 102 -25.54 1.56 -13.68
C THR A 102 -26.68 0.60 -14.04
N GLY A 103 -27.49 0.24 -13.05
CA GLY A 103 -28.75 -0.48 -13.29
C GLY A 103 -29.77 0.37 -14.03
#